data_AF-A0A519Z7L3-F1
#
_entry.id   AF-A0A519Z7L3-F1
#
_cell.length_a   1.000
_cell.length_b   1.000
_cell.length_c   1.000
_cell.angle_alpha   90.00
_cell.angle_beta   90.00
_cell.angle_gamma   90.00
#
_symmetry.space_group_name_H-M   'P 1'
#
loop_
_entity.id
_entity.type
_entity.pdbx_description
1 polymer ?
#
loop_
_entity_poly.entity_id
_entity_poly.type
_entity_poly.pdbx_seq_one_letter_code
_entity_poly.pdbx_strand_id
1 'polypeptide(L)'
;CTFHRAFDLVSDFSEALETIIGLGFERILTSGGAKTAIDGHEVIKKLVTQAAGRIIIMPGAGINPENIALLRELTGANEFHSTAKRTVVSKMQHVNKIASTGSLDDYTYNKTCSKIVSALVTALNLTKDKH
;
A
#
# COMPACT_ATOMS: atom_id res chain seq x y z
N CYS A 1 -5.46 -14.31 -8.09
CA CYS A 1 -4.45 -14.28 -6.99
C CYS A 1 -3.58 -13.01 -7.09
N THR A 2 -2.86 -12.63 -6.01
CA THR A 2 -2.00 -11.41 -5.98
C THR A 2 -0.54 -11.78 -5.71
N PHE A 3 0.39 -11.28 -6.55
CA PHE A 3 1.82 -11.36 -6.28
C PHE A 3 2.20 -10.21 -5.31
N HIS A 4 2.78 -10.55 -4.16
CA HIS A 4 3.04 -9.57 -3.11
C HIS A 4 4.33 -8.76 -3.37
N ARG A 5 4.74 -7.95 -2.39
CA ARG A 5 5.89 -7.02 -2.48
C ARG A 5 7.27 -7.66 -2.71
N ALA A 6 7.37 -8.98 -2.92
CA ALA A 6 8.61 -9.55 -3.47
C ALA A 6 8.95 -8.91 -4.83
N PHE A 7 7.94 -8.40 -5.54
CA PHE A 7 8.10 -7.65 -6.78
C PHE A 7 8.94 -6.38 -6.60
N ASP A 8 8.95 -5.74 -5.42
CA ASP A 8 9.74 -4.53 -5.18
C ASP A 8 11.25 -4.79 -5.14
N LEU A 9 11.67 -6.06 -5.12
CA LEU A 9 13.07 -6.48 -4.99
C LEU A 9 13.67 -6.99 -6.32
N VAL A 10 12.92 -6.92 -7.42
CA VAL A 10 13.38 -7.39 -8.73
C VAL A 10 14.39 -6.42 -9.34
N SER A 11 15.30 -6.94 -10.17
CA SER A 11 16.30 -6.14 -10.89
C SER A 11 15.72 -5.41 -12.10
N ASP A 12 14.73 -6.01 -12.77
CA ASP A 12 14.03 -5.42 -13.93
C ASP A 12 12.51 -5.55 -13.73
N PHE A 13 11.86 -4.40 -13.56
CA PHE A 13 10.42 -4.29 -13.34
C PHE A 13 9.61 -4.67 -14.58
N SER A 14 10.12 -4.37 -15.77
CA SER A 14 9.43 -4.63 -17.03
C SER A 14 9.40 -6.13 -17.33
N GLU A 15 10.54 -6.81 -17.20
CA GLU A 15 10.65 -8.25 -17.41
C GLU A 15 9.83 -9.04 -16.36
N ALA A 16 9.93 -8.63 -15.10
CA ALA A 16 9.18 -9.26 -14.02
C ALA A 16 7.67 -9.13 -14.22
N LEU A 17 7.20 -7.99 -14.71
CA LEU A 17 5.78 -7.77 -15.02
C LEU A 17 5.28 -8.78 -16.06
N GLU A 18 5.98 -8.92 -17.18
CA GLU A 18 5.59 -9.85 -18.24
C GLU A 18 5.62 -11.31 -17.77
N THR A 19 6.62 -11.67 -16.97
CA THR A 19 6.72 -13.00 -16.37
C THR A 19 5.51 -13.29 -15.48
N ILE A 20 5.15 -12.36 -14.59
CA ILE A 20 4.02 -12.54 -13.67
C ILE A 20 2.68 -12.61 -14.41
N ILE A 21 2.52 -11.84 -15.50
CA ILE A 21 1.37 -11.94 -16.40
C ILE A 21 1.30 -13.34 -17.02
N GLY A 22 2.41 -13.85 -17.54
CA GLY A 22 2.49 -15.19 -18.13
C GLY A 22 2.17 -16.32 -17.15
N LEU A 23 2.44 -16.11 -15.85
CA LEU A 23 2.08 -17.03 -14.78
C LEU A 23 0.58 -16.96 -14.37
N GLY A 24 -0.19 -16.02 -14.92
CA GLY A 24 -1.64 -15.93 -14.71
C GLY A 24 -2.06 -15.22 -13.41
N PHE A 25 -1.20 -14.38 -12.83
CA PHE A 25 -1.60 -13.56 -11.68
C PHE A 25 -2.60 -12.47 -12.09
N GLU A 26 -3.50 -12.11 -11.19
CA GLU A 26 -4.50 -11.06 -11.44
C GLU A 26 -4.01 -9.68 -10.98
N ARG A 27 -3.11 -9.65 -9.98
CA ARG A 27 -2.66 -8.41 -9.34
C ARG A 27 -1.20 -8.47 -8.92
N ILE A 28 -0.53 -7.32 -8.94
CA ILE A 28 0.79 -7.11 -8.33
C ILE A 28 0.68 -6.04 -7.25
N LEU A 29 1.10 -6.36 -6.03
CA LEU A 29 1.25 -5.41 -4.93
C LEU A 29 2.68 -4.86 -4.90
N THR A 30 2.84 -3.56 -5.08
CA THR A 30 4.17 -2.92 -5.23
C THR A 30 4.20 -1.49 -4.67
N SER A 31 5.35 -1.06 -4.20
CA SER A 31 5.68 0.35 -3.92
C SER A 31 6.51 0.99 -5.03
N GLY A 32 6.66 0.33 -6.19
CA GLY A 32 7.53 0.76 -7.28
C GLY A 32 9.01 0.61 -6.96
N GLY A 33 9.39 -0.35 -6.10
CA GLY A 33 10.78 -0.51 -5.64
C GLY A 33 11.26 0.53 -4.62
N ALA A 34 10.37 1.43 -4.17
CA ALA A 34 10.70 2.49 -3.23
C ALA A 34 10.20 2.20 -1.81
N LYS A 35 10.57 3.05 -0.83
CA LYS A 35 10.12 2.90 0.56
C LYS A 35 8.61 3.07 0.71
N THR A 36 8.01 4.00 -0.04
CA THR A 36 6.56 4.23 -0.11
C THR A 36 6.08 4.24 -1.55
N ALA A 37 4.79 3.96 -1.77
CA ALA A 37 4.20 4.03 -3.12
C ALA A 37 4.26 5.45 -3.72
N ILE A 38 4.22 6.49 -2.88
CA ILE A 38 4.40 7.86 -3.35
C ILE A 38 5.81 8.03 -3.89
N ASP A 39 6.84 7.59 -3.17
CA ASP A 39 8.23 7.74 -3.65
C ASP A 39 8.48 6.95 -4.96
N GLY A 40 7.78 5.83 -5.17
CA GLY A 40 7.90 4.99 -6.36
C GLY A 40 6.87 5.27 -7.46
N HIS A 41 6.14 6.38 -7.40
CA HIS A 41 4.98 6.63 -8.28
C HIS A 41 5.33 6.57 -9.78
N GLU A 42 6.51 7.03 -10.19
CA GLU A 42 6.95 6.99 -11.59
C GLU A 42 7.12 5.56 -12.12
N VAL A 43 7.65 4.65 -11.30
CA VAL A 43 7.77 3.23 -11.67
C VAL A 43 6.39 2.60 -11.77
N ILE A 44 5.52 2.87 -10.80
CA ILE A 44 4.14 2.38 -10.79
C ILE A 44 3.39 2.85 -12.04
N LYS A 45 3.52 4.13 -12.43
CA LYS A 45 2.89 4.68 -13.64
C LYS A 45 3.33 3.94 -14.90
N LYS A 46 4.64 3.65 -15.02
CA LYS A 46 5.19 2.87 -16.15
C LYS A 46 4.61 1.46 -16.17
N LEU A 47 4.53 0.80 -15.00
CA LEU A 47 3.94 -0.52 -14.87
C LEU A 47 2.45 -0.55 -15.21
N VAL A 48 1.66 0.43 -14.76
CA VAL A 48 0.24 0.56 -15.11
C VAL A 48 0.07 0.69 -16.62
N THR A 49 0.90 1.54 -17.25
CA THR A 49 0.90 1.73 -18.70
C THR A 49 1.26 0.44 -19.44
N GLN A 50 2.35 -0.22 -19.03
CA GLN A 50 2.83 -1.46 -19.66
C GLN A 50 1.85 -2.62 -19.47
N ALA A 51 1.25 -2.74 -18.28
CA ALA A 51 0.27 -3.78 -17.99
C ALA A 51 -0.92 -3.68 -18.94
N ALA A 52 -1.32 -2.47 -19.35
CA ALA A 52 -2.36 -2.23 -20.35
C ALA A 52 -3.67 -3.00 -20.05
N GLY A 53 -4.02 -3.11 -18.77
CA GLY A 53 -5.21 -3.83 -18.29
C GLY A 53 -5.10 -5.35 -18.23
N ARG A 54 -3.98 -5.96 -18.64
CA ARG A 54 -3.74 -7.42 -18.57
C ARG A 54 -3.59 -7.91 -17.13
N ILE A 55 -3.10 -7.06 -16.24
CA ILE A 55 -2.95 -7.31 -14.81
C ILE A 55 -3.16 -6.01 -14.04
N ILE A 56 -3.68 -6.10 -12.82
CA ILE A 56 -3.87 -4.93 -11.96
C ILE A 56 -2.56 -4.62 -11.24
N ILE A 57 -2.08 -3.39 -11.39
CA ILE A 57 -1.01 -2.84 -10.54
C ILE A 57 -1.67 -2.18 -9.33
N MET A 58 -1.42 -2.72 -8.14
CA MET A 58 -1.98 -2.29 -6.87
C MET A 58 -0.89 -1.63 -6.02
N PRO A 59 -0.82 -0.29 -5.98
CA PRO A 59 0.15 0.41 -5.14
C PRO A 59 -0.05 0.07 -3.66
N GLY A 60 1.04 -0.06 -2.93
CA GLY A 60 1.05 -0.28 -1.49
C GLY A 60 2.29 0.28 -0.80
N ALA A 61 2.25 0.29 0.53
CA ALA A 61 3.21 0.93 1.43
C ALA A 61 3.05 2.46 1.56
N GLY A 62 2.73 2.90 2.78
CA GLY A 62 2.62 4.33 3.12
C GLY A 62 1.35 5.03 2.65
N ILE A 63 0.35 4.30 2.12
CA ILE A 63 -0.89 4.90 1.62
C ILE A 63 -1.82 5.31 2.76
N ASN A 64 -2.26 6.55 2.75
CA ASN A 64 -3.11 7.19 3.76
C ASN A 64 -4.15 8.12 3.08
N PRO A 65 -5.16 8.62 3.82
CA PRO A 65 -6.18 9.51 3.26
C PRO A 65 -5.61 10.77 2.60
N GLU A 66 -4.46 11.24 3.06
CA GLU A 66 -3.83 12.47 2.59
C GLU A 66 -3.16 12.30 1.21
N ASN A 67 -2.69 11.09 0.88
CA ASN A 67 -1.90 10.85 -0.34
C ASN A 67 -2.59 9.96 -1.39
N ILE A 68 -3.63 9.21 -1.03
CA ILE A 68 -4.22 8.21 -1.95
C ILE A 68 -4.81 8.83 -3.23
N ALA A 69 -5.41 10.02 -3.11
CA ALA A 69 -5.96 10.77 -4.25
C ALA A 69 -4.87 11.18 -5.24
N LEU A 70 -3.79 11.78 -4.72
CA LEU A 70 -2.63 12.18 -5.53
C LEU A 70 -1.95 10.95 -6.17
N LEU A 71 -1.76 9.88 -5.42
CA LEU A 71 -1.16 8.65 -5.94
C LEU A 71 -1.94 8.09 -7.12
N ARG A 72 -3.27 8.13 -7.05
CA ARG A 72 -4.14 7.74 -8.17
C ARG A 72 -3.91 8.60 -9.40
N GLU A 73 -3.88 9.91 -9.23
CA GLU A 73 -3.64 10.87 -10.33
C GLU A 73 -2.28 10.64 -10.99
N LEU A 74 -1.23 10.45 -10.19
CA LEU A 74 0.12 10.26 -10.70
C LEU A 74 0.31 8.94 -11.43
N THR A 75 -0.35 7.87 -10.98
CA THR A 75 -0.08 6.50 -11.43
C THR A 75 -1.11 5.93 -12.39
N GLY A 76 -2.36 6.41 -12.34
CA GLY A 76 -3.50 5.80 -13.04
C GLY A 76 -3.97 4.47 -12.44
N ALA A 77 -3.47 4.07 -11.26
CA ALA A 77 -3.88 2.84 -10.60
C ALA A 77 -5.32 2.90 -10.08
N ASN A 78 -6.05 1.79 -10.13
CA ASN A 78 -7.47 1.74 -9.71
C ASN A 78 -7.70 0.95 -8.42
N GLU A 79 -6.75 0.13 -7.99
CA GLU A 79 -6.79 -0.63 -6.75
C GLU A 79 -5.61 -0.23 -5.86
N PHE A 80 -5.82 -0.13 -4.55
CA PHE A 80 -4.80 0.33 -3.59
C PHE A 80 -4.78 -0.53 -2.34
N HIS A 81 -3.59 -0.74 -1.77
CA HIS A 81 -3.41 -1.47 -0.53
C HIS A 81 -2.92 -0.54 0.61
N SER A 82 -3.74 -0.38 1.64
CA SER A 82 -3.39 0.31 2.88
C SER A 82 -3.66 -0.56 4.10
N THR A 83 -2.81 -0.45 5.11
CA THR A 83 -3.05 -1.11 6.41
C THR A 83 -4.19 -0.46 7.19
N ALA A 84 -4.49 0.82 6.90
CA ALA A 84 -5.51 1.64 7.57
C ALA A 84 -5.53 1.49 9.11
N LYS A 85 -4.35 1.29 9.70
CA LYS A 85 -4.18 0.96 11.12
C LYS A 85 -3.91 2.21 11.95
N ARG A 86 -4.31 2.15 13.21
CA ARG A 86 -3.88 3.08 14.26
C ARG A 86 -3.20 2.30 15.38
N THR A 87 -2.24 2.93 16.04
CA THR A 87 -1.65 2.41 17.27
C THR A 87 -2.63 2.65 18.43
N VAL A 88 -2.90 1.62 19.21
CA VAL A 88 -3.77 1.65 20.39
C VAL A 88 -2.95 1.28 21.61
N VAL A 89 -3.07 2.06 22.68
CA VAL A 89 -2.43 1.75 23.96
C VAL A 89 -3.16 0.59 24.63
N SER A 90 -2.39 -0.38 25.13
CA SER A 90 -2.88 -1.54 25.86
C SER A 90 -3.62 -1.12 27.12
N LYS A 91 -4.61 -1.92 27.51
CA LYS A 91 -5.34 -1.75 28.79
C LYS A 91 -4.65 -2.45 29.97
N MET A 92 -3.47 -3.04 29.77
CA MET A 92 -2.71 -3.67 30.86
C MET A 92 -2.44 -2.64 31.96
N GLN A 93 -2.87 -2.96 33.17
CA GLN A 93 -2.70 -2.09 34.33
C GLN A 93 -1.35 -2.29 35.02
N HIS A 94 -0.74 -3.47 34.86
CA HIS A 94 0.58 -3.77 35.37
C HIS A 94 1.63 -3.61 34.27
N VAL A 95 2.67 -2.83 34.56
CA VAL A 95 3.81 -2.57 33.68
C VAL A 95 5.05 -3.14 34.35
N ASN A 96 5.63 -4.18 33.76
CA ASN A 96 6.90 -4.73 34.24
C ASN A 96 8.06 -3.94 33.63
N LYS A 97 8.61 -3.00 34.40
CA LYS A 97 9.70 -2.11 33.94
C LYS A 97 11.06 -2.80 33.79
N ILE A 98 11.23 -4.00 34.37
CA ILE A 98 12.49 -4.75 34.34
C ILE A 98 12.56 -5.62 33.07
N ALA A 99 11.44 -6.29 32.74
CA ALA A 99 11.34 -7.15 31.57
C ALA A 99 10.90 -6.41 30.31
N SER A 100 10.34 -5.20 30.45
CA SER A 100 10.00 -4.37 29.29
C SER A 100 11.26 -4.05 28.50
N THR A 101 11.14 -4.10 27.18
CA THR A 101 12.19 -3.71 26.23
C THR A 101 12.55 -2.22 26.31
N GLY A 102 11.90 -1.45 27.18
CA GLY A 102 12.02 0.00 27.29
C GLY A 102 11.29 0.75 26.17
N SER A 103 10.61 0.03 25.28
CA SER A 103 9.86 0.59 24.17
C SER A 103 8.35 0.64 24.48
N LEU A 104 7.66 1.61 23.87
CA LEU A 104 6.20 1.69 23.91
C LEU A 104 5.52 0.50 23.19
N ASP A 105 6.27 -0.29 22.43
CA ASP A 105 5.75 -1.41 21.64
C ASP A 105 5.20 -2.52 22.54
N ASP A 106 5.77 -2.74 23.73
CA ASP A 106 5.29 -3.74 24.70
C ASP A 106 3.85 -3.47 25.19
N TYR A 107 3.42 -2.21 25.12
CA TYR A 107 2.15 -1.74 25.64
C TYR A 107 1.30 -1.06 24.56
N THR A 108 1.59 -1.30 23.29
CA THR A 108 0.75 -0.82 22.20
C THR A 108 0.46 -1.94 21.20
N TYR A 109 -0.64 -1.81 20.47
CA TYR A 109 -0.98 -2.74 19.40
C TYR A 109 -1.62 -2.01 18.23
N ASN A 110 -1.45 -2.56 17.03
CA ASN A 110 -2.04 -2.02 15.82
C ASN A 110 -3.47 -2.53 15.65
N LYS A 111 -4.41 -1.62 15.39
CA LYS A 111 -5.80 -1.96 15.07
C LYS A 111 -6.26 -1.21 13.82
N THR A 112 -6.81 -1.93 12.84
CA THR A 112 -7.47 -1.32 11.69
C THR A 112 -8.61 -0.42 12.17
N CYS A 113 -8.69 0.79 11.60
CA CYS A 113 -9.61 1.84 12.05
C CYS A 113 -10.64 2.13 10.96
N SER A 114 -11.93 1.89 11.26
CA SER A 114 -13.03 2.18 10.33
C SER A 114 -13.07 3.65 9.87
N LYS A 115 -12.67 4.60 10.72
CA LYS A 115 -12.57 6.02 10.36
C LYS A 115 -11.50 6.27 9.29
N ILE A 116 -10.35 5.60 9.38
CA ILE A 116 -9.27 5.73 8.38
C ILE A 116 -9.72 5.08 7.06
N VAL A 117 -10.34 3.89 7.13
CA VAL A 117 -10.90 3.23 5.94
C VAL A 117 -11.93 4.14 5.26
N SER A 118 -12.85 4.73 6.02
CA SER A 118 -13.85 5.66 5.48
C SER A 118 -13.20 6.89 4.84
N ALA A 119 -12.19 7.48 5.50
CA ALA A 119 -11.46 8.62 4.94
C ALA A 119 -10.73 8.29 3.63
N LEU A 120 -10.12 7.09 3.52
CA LEU A 120 -9.49 6.61 2.28
C LEU A 120 -10.51 6.51 1.13
N VAL A 121 -11.68 5.91 1.40
CA VAL A 121 -12.75 5.77 0.41
C VAL A 121 -13.29 7.14 -0.03
N THR A 122 -13.51 8.06 0.92
CA THR A 122 -13.96 9.43 0.62
C THR A 122 -12.96 10.17 -0.25
N ALA A 123 -11.65 10.08 0.04
CA ALA A 123 -10.60 10.72 -0.76
C ALA A 123 -10.57 10.20 -2.21
N LEU A 124 -10.82 8.90 -2.41
CA LEU A 124 -10.94 8.30 -3.73
C LEU A 124 -12.24 8.69 -4.46
N ASN A 125 -13.36 8.83 -3.77
CA ASN A 125 -14.63 9.18 -4.42
C ASN A 125 -14.67 10.65 -4.88
N LEU A 126 -14.17 11.57 -4.05
CA LEU A 126 -14.04 13.01 -4.35
C LEU A 126 -13.29 13.33 -5.65
N THR A 127 -12.43 12.42 -6.09
CA THR A 127 -11.61 12.58 -7.28
C THR A 127 -12.24 11.95 -8.52
N LYS A 128 -13.27 11.09 -8.37
CA LYS A 128 -14.03 10.54 -9.51
C LYS A 128 -15.00 11.56 -10.10
N ASP A 129 -15.52 12.48 -9.29
CA ASP A 129 -16.50 13.48 -9.72
C ASP A 129 -15.90 14.67 -10.51
N LYS A 130 -14.58 14.64 -10.79
CA LYS A 130 -13.87 15.73 -11.49
C LYS A 130 -13.56 15.45 -12.97
N HIS A 131 -13.96 14.29 -13.51
CA HIS A 131 -13.78 13.89 -14.91
C HIS A 131 -15.08 13.32 -15.45
#